data_AF-A0A3P6EGE9-F1
#
_entry.id   AF-A0A3P6EGE9-F1
#
_cell.length_a   1.000
_cell.length_b   1.000
_cell.length_c   1.000
_cell.angle_alpha   90.00
_cell.angle_beta   90.00
_cell.angle_gamma   90.00
#
_symmetry.space_group_name_H-M   'P 1'
#
loop_
_entity.id
_entity.type
_entity.pdbx_description
1 polymer ?
#
loop_
_entity_poly.entity_id
_entity_poly.type
_entity_poly.pdbx_seq_one_letter_code
_entity_poly.pdbx_strand_id
1 'polypeptide(L)'
;MVGERASLLVQTTSAVIIACTLGLVVAWRLALVVIAMQPLAVVCFYAQTIVLKSTSKKAIKAQDEGRKLAAEAVSNIRTITAFSSQEPEAGTMTTDLAKGSDSVGYVFDILDRCTTIEPKDPKWYIPEKIKGQISFLDVDFSYPTRPNMVIFKNFYRDRGREVNGYSGSKWFRSFRRHVALVGQEPALFAGTIRENIMYGVEESDK
;
A
#
# COMPACT_ATOMS: atom_id res chain seq x y z
N MET A 1 21.49 22.57 -5.33
CA MET A 1 20.77 22.84 -4.07
C MET A 1 21.65 22.71 -2.82
N VAL A 2 22.58 21.75 -2.73
CA VAL A 2 23.52 21.64 -1.58
C VAL A 2 24.57 22.77 -1.57
N GLY A 3 25.06 23.21 -2.74
CA GLY A 3 26.10 24.25 -2.85
C GLY A 3 25.70 25.64 -2.34
N GLU A 4 24.43 26.02 -2.46
CA GLU A 4 23.93 27.31 -1.99
C GLU A 4 23.89 27.36 -0.45
N ARG A 5 23.50 26.24 0.18
CA ARG A 5 23.53 26.10 1.65
C ARG A 5 24.95 26.13 2.18
N ALA A 6 25.89 25.48 1.48
CA ALA A 6 27.31 25.52 1.83
C ALA A 6 27.90 26.94 1.71
N SER A 7 27.55 27.67 0.65
CA SER A 7 27.97 29.07 0.45
C SER A 7 27.46 29.98 1.57
N LEU A 8 26.18 29.85 1.95
CA LEU A 8 25.57 30.63 3.04
C LEU A 8 26.21 30.33 4.40
N LEU A 9 26.57 29.07 4.68
CA LEU A 9 27.27 28.70 5.90
C LEU A 9 28.65 29.37 5.97
N VAL A 10 29.43 29.29 4.89
CA VAL A 10 30.76 29.91 4.83
C VAL A 10 30.68 31.43 4.94
N GLN A 11 29.68 32.04 4.31
CA GLN A 11 29.46 33.49 4.36
C GLN A 11 29.07 33.96 5.77
N THR A 12 28.16 33.25 6.45
CA THR A 12 27.72 33.62 7.80
C THR A 12 28.82 33.47 8.83
N THR A 13 29.64 32.42 8.76
CA THR A 13 30.80 32.29 9.65
C THR A 13 31.83 33.38 9.42
N SER A 14 32.08 33.73 8.16
CA SER A 14 33.03 34.80 7.81
C SER A 14 32.54 36.17 8.31
N ALA A 15 31.25 36.46 8.14
CA ALA A 15 30.63 37.69 8.63
C ALA A 15 30.68 37.79 10.17
N VAL A 16 30.43 36.68 10.89
CA VAL A 16 30.53 36.64 12.36
C VAL A 16 31.96 36.92 12.82
N ILE A 17 32.97 36.33 12.18
CA ILE A 17 34.38 36.55 12.53
C ILE A 17 34.75 38.02 12.34
N ILE A 18 34.39 38.63 11.21
CA ILE A 18 34.68 40.04 10.92
C ILE A 18 33.96 40.98 11.90
N ALA A 19 32.69 40.68 12.25
CA ALA A 19 31.94 41.46 13.23
C ALA A 19 32.56 41.36 14.63
N CYS A 20 32.99 40.17 15.04
CA CYS A 20 33.66 39.96 16.33
C CYS A 20 35.01 40.68 16.42
N THR A 21 35.84 40.61 15.38
CA THR A 21 37.16 41.27 15.36
C THR A 21 37.02 42.80 15.40
N LEU A 22 36.12 43.38 14.60
CA LEU A 22 35.85 44.82 14.64
C LEU A 22 35.28 45.27 15.98
N GLY A 23 34.37 44.50 16.59
CA GLY A 23 33.81 44.80 17.91
C GLY A 23 34.86 44.81 19.03
N LEU A 24 35.83 43.88 18.97
CA LEU A 24 36.94 43.82 19.90
C LEU A 24 37.92 44.99 19.74
N VAL A 25 38.16 45.47 18.50
CA VAL A 25 39.08 46.58 18.22
C VAL A 25 38.50 47.94 18.65
N VAL A 26 37.21 48.19 18.38
CA VAL A 26 36.59 49.50 18.65
C VAL A 26 36.25 49.67 20.13
N ALA A 27 35.76 48.63 20.80
CA ALA A 27 35.31 48.72 22.20
C ALA A 27 35.51 47.40 22.95
N TRP A 28 36.77 47.05 23.22
CA TRP A 28 37.15 45.80 23.89
C TRP A 28 36.46 45.56 25.25
N ARG A 29 36.17 46.64 26.01
CA ARG A 29 35.50 46.55 27.31
C ARG A 29 34.03 46.17 27.22
N LEU A 30 33.31 46.63 26.19
CA LEU A 30 31.89 46.28 25.98
C LEU A 30 31.75 44.90 25.33
N ALA A 31 32.67 44.54 24.44
CA ALA A 31 32.68 43.23 23.79
C ALA A 31 32.84 42.07 24.78
N LEU A 32 33.73 42.21 25.79
CA LEU A 32 33.91 41.19 26.83
C LEU A 32 32.63 40.95 27.65
N VAL A 33 31.85 41.99 27.93
CA VAL A 33 30.57 41.87 28.67
C VAL A 33 29.54 41.10 27.85
N VAL A 34 29.46 41.34 26.54
CA VAL A 34 28.53 40.62 25.65
C VAL A 34 28.91 39.14 25.52
N ILE A 35 30.21 38.82 25.41
CA ILE A 35 30.69 37.44 25.34
C ILE A 35 30.41 36.69 26.65
N ALA A 36 30.58 37.33 27.80
CA ALA A 36 30.26 36.75 29.10
C ALA A 36 28.75 36.46 29.28
N MET A 37 27.88 37.21 28.59
CA MET A 37 26.42 37.02 28.65
C MET A 37 25.89 35.94 27.70
N GLN A 38 26.62 35.60 26.63
CA GLN A 38 26.23 34.54 25.68
C GLN A 38 26.02 33.15 26.30
N PRO A 39 26.88 32.63 27.21
CA PRO A 39 26.62 31.33 27.84
C PRO A 39 25.35 31.34 28.70
N LEU A 40 25.01 32.46 29.34
CA LEU A 40 23.76 32.61 30.09
C LEU A 40 22.54 32.53 29.15
N ALA A 41 22.60 33.20 27.99
CA ALA A 41 21.54 33.14 26.98
C ALA A 41 21.36 31.72 26.39
N VAL A 42 22.47 31.00 26.15
CA VAL A 42 22.43 29.61 25.66
C VAL A 42 21.76 28.68 26.68
N VAL A 43 22.07 28.81 27.97
CA VAL A 43 21.46 28.02 29.04
C VAL A 43 19.94 28.29 29.12
N CYS A 44 19.53 29.56 29.04
CA CYS A 44 18.12 29.94 29.00
C CYS A 44 17.38 29.34 27.79
N PHE A 45 17.97 29.43 26.60
CA PHE A 45 17.39 28.86 25.38
C PHE A 45 17.29 27.33 25.48
N TYR A 46 18.31 26.66 25.98
CA TYR A 46 18.30 25.21 26.19
C TYR A 46 17.15 24.79 27.13
N ALA A 47 16.98 25.50 28.25
CA ALA A 47 15.87 25.28 29.18
C ALA A 47 14.49 25.48 28.51
N GLN A 48 14.33 26.51 27.67
CA GLN A 48 13.10 26.71 26.90
C GLN A 48 12.83 25.56 25.92
N THR A 49 13.84 25.06 25.22
CA THR A 49 13.66 23.96 24.26
C THR A 49 13.28 22.64 24.92
N ILE A 50 13.81 22.32 26.10
CA ILE A 50 13.44 21.09 26.83
C ILE A 50 12.04 21.20 27.43
N VAL A 51 11.66 22.36 27.97
CA VAL A 51 10.31 22.62 28.46
C VAL A 51 9.31 22.50 27.31
N LEU A 52 9.58 23.13 26.16
CA LEU A 52 8.70 23.07 24.99
C LEU A 52 8.53 21.63 24.46
N LYS A 53 9.63 20.86 24.38
CA LYS A 53 9.56 19.44 24.01
C LYS A 53 8.74 18.63 25.01
N SER A 54 8.85 18.92 26.30
CA SER A 54 8.10 18.20 27.35
C SER A 54 6.61 18.58 27.36
N THR A 55 6.28 19.86 27.21
CA THR A 55 4.90 20.36 27.10
C THR A 55 4.25 19.86 25.82
N SER A 56 4.98 19.82 24.70
CA SER A 56 4.50 19.25 23.44
C SER A 56 4.18 17.75 23.57
N LYS A 57 5.04 16.96 24.21
CA LYS A 57 4.74 15.53 24.47
C LYS A 57 3.54 15.33 25.39
N LYS A 58 3.42 16.12 26.46
CA LYS A 58 2.25 16.08 27.36
C LYS A 58 0.97 16.51 26.64
N ALA A 59 1.05 17.55 25.82
CA ALA A 59 -0.06 18.05 25.01
C ALA A 59 -0.51 17.02 23.96
N ILE A 60 0.42 16.36 23.26
CA ILE A 60 0.11 15.30 22.30
C ILE A 60 -0.59 14.12 22.99
N LYS A 61 -0.11 13.68 24.16
CA LYS A 61 -0.76 12.59 24.92
C LYS A 61 -2.18 12.95 25.37
N ALA A 62 -2.37 14.15 25.93
CA ALA A 62 -3.70 14.63 26.31
C ALA A 62 -4.61 14.82 25.07
N GLN A 63 -4.02 15.19 23.93
CA GLN A 63 -4.73 15.34 22.66
C GLN A 63 -5.14 13.97 22.09
N ASP A 64 -4.33 12.92 22.23
CA ASP A 64 -4.65 11.59 21.70
C ASP A 64 -5.83 10.93 22.43
N GLU A 65 -5.96 11.13 23.75
CA GLU A 65 -7.13 10.68 24.52
C GLU A 65 -8.42 11.40 24.08
N GLY A 66 -8.36 12.72 23.93
CA GLY A 66 -9.48 13.51 23.41
C GLY A 66 -9.81 13.19 21.96
N ARG A 67 -8.79 12.92 21.13
CA ARG A 67 -8.95 12.47 19.73
C ARG A 67 -9.65 11.14 19.62
N LYS A 68 -9.31 10.17 20.48
CA LYS A 68 -9.97 8.87 20.51
C LYS A 68 -11.47 9.02 20.79
N LEU A 69 -11.82 9.83 21.79
CA LEU A 69 -13.21 10.12 22.14
C LEU A 69 -13.94 10.89 21.01
N ALA A 70 -13.28 11.87 20.40
CA ALA A 70 -13.83 12.61 19.27
C ALA A 70 -14.02 11.72 18.03
N ALA A 71 -13.08 10.81 17.74
CA ALA A 71 -13.18 9.86 16.64
C ALA A 71 -14.36 8.88 16.85
N GLU A 72 -14.58 8.43 18.08
CA GLU A 72 -15.72 7.61 18.46
C GLU A 72 -17.05 8.38 18.30
N ALA A 73 -17.11 9.63 18.75
CA ALA A 73 -18.28 10.50 18.56
C ALA A 73 -18.57 10.80 17.08
N VAL A 74 -17.54 11.08 16.27
CA VAL A 74 -17.67 11.29 14.82
C VAL A 74 -18.14 10.02 14.11
N SER A 75 -17.66 8.85 14.53
CA SER A 75 -18.14 7.57 14.01
C SER A 75 -19.64 7.39 14.29
N ASN A 76 -20.07 7.67 15.52
CA ASN A 76 -21.49 7.59 15.89
C ASN A 76 -22.34 8.62 15.12
N ILE A 77 -21.86 9.85 14.93
CA ILE A 77 -22.53 10.85 14.10
C ILE A 77 -22.60 10.39 12.65
N ARG A 78 -21.52 9.83 12.09
CA ARG A 78 -21.50 9.29 10.72
C ARG A 78 -22.55 8.19 10.54
N THR A 79 -22.73 7.32 11.52
CA THR A 79 -23.81 6.31 11.50
C THR A 79 -25.17 6.98 11.44
N ILE A 80 -25.42 8.03 12.23
CA ILE A 80 -26.69 8.77 12.24
C ILE A 80 -26.90 9.55 10.93
N THR A 81 -25.88 10.24 10.42
CA THR A 81 -25.95 11.00 9.15
C THR A 81 -26.02 10.12 7.91
N ALA A 82 -25.48 8.89 7.96
CA ALA A 82 -25.69 7.91 6.90
C ALA A 82 -27.15 7.45 6.82
N PHE A 83 -27.89 7.54 7.93
CA PHE A 83 -29.34 7.30 7.96
C PHE A 83 -30.17 8.58 7.69
N SER A 84 -29.67 9.77 8.02
CA SER A 84 -30.30 11.05 7.71
C SER A 84 -29.55 11.78 6.60
N SER A 85 -29.91 11.55 5.34
CA SER A 85 -29.35 12.26 4.18
C SER A 85 -29.36 13.80 4.38
N GLN A 86 -28.25 14.39 4.87
CA GLN A 86 -27.61 15.68 4.52
C GLN A 86 -26.54 16.15 5.56
N GLU A 87 -25.69 17.11 5.15
CA GLU A 87 -24.25 17.34 5.42
C GLU A 87 -23.84 18.11 6.71
N PRO A 88 -22.52 18.11 7.03
CA PRO A 88 -21.81 19.39 7.12
C PRO A 88 -20.39 19.39 6.49
N GLU A 89 -20.09 20.45 5.72
CA GLU A 89 -18.92 20.61 4.82
C GLU A 89 -17.54 20.80 5.50
N ALA A 90 -17.47 20.92 6.83
CA ALA A 90 -16.18 21.05 7.54
C ALA A 90 -15.55 19.69 7.91
N GLY A 91 -16.38 18.65 8.06
CA GLY A 91 -15.93 17.29 8.33
C GLY A 91 -15.49 16.53 7.07
N THR A 92 -16.06 16.89 5.91
CA THR A 92 -15.89 16.17 4.63
C THR A 92 -14.43 16.06 4.22
N MET A 93 -13.66 17.16 4.24
CA MET A 93 -12.24 17.18 3.82
C MET A 93 -11.36 16.20 4.62
N THR A 94 -11.55 16.11 5.94
CA THR A 94 -10.79 15.17 6.78
C THR A 94 -11.23 13.72 6.55
N THR A 95 -12.50 13.49 6.25
CA THR A 95 -13.02 12.16 5.94
C THR A 95 -12.66 11.70 4.54
N ASP A 96 -12.56 12.60 3.57
CA ASP A 96 -12.18 12.30 2.19
C ASP A 96 -10.71 11.95 2.10
N LEU A 97 -9.85 12.63 2.88
CA LEU A 97 -8.44 12.27 3.00
C LEU A 97 -8.25 10.89 3.66
N ALA A 98 -8.99 10.60 4.73
CA ALA A 98 -8.95 9.27 5.38
C ALA A 98 -9.45 8.16 4.45
N LYS A 99 -10.60 8.35 3.79
CA LYS A 99 -11.13 7.41 2.78
C LYS A 99 -10.16 7.22 1.62
N GLY A 100 -9.51 8.28 1.17
CA GLY A 100 -8.49 8.23 0.12
C GLY A 100 -7.29 7.38 0.52
N SER A 101 -6.79 7.57 1.75
CA SER A 101 -5.70 6.76 2.31
C SER A 101 -6.06 5.28 2.41
N ASP A 102 -7.26 4.97 2.92
CA ASP A 102 -7.73 3.58 3.05
C ASP A 102 -7.91 2.93 1.67
N SER A 103 -8.44 3.67 0.70
CA SER A 103 -8.63 3.19 -0.69
C SER A 103 -7.30 2.84 -1.35
N VAL A 104 -6.27 3.67 -1.15
CA VAL A 104 -4.91 3.41 -1.66
C VAL A 104 -4.32 2.15 -0.99
N GLY A 105 -4.58 1.95 0.30
CA GLY A 105 -4.22 0.72 1.01
C GLY A 105 -4.76 -0.54 0.34
N TYR A 106 -6.06 -0.58 0.02
CA TYR A 106 -6.66 -1.72 -0.67
C TYR A 106 -6.10 -1.98 -2.07
N VAL A 107 -5.74 -0.91 -2.81
CA VAL A 107 -5.09 -1.07 -4.12
C VAL A 107 -3.73 -1.76 -3.96
N PHE A 108 -2.93 -1.35 -2.98
CA PHE A 108 -1.66 -2.01 -2.68
C PHE A 108 -1.85 -3.45 -2.20
N ASP A 109 -2.84 -3.71 -1.34
CA ASP A 109 -3.16 -5.08 -0.90
C ASP A 109 -3.53 -6.00 -2.07
N ILE A 110 -4.23 -5.48 -3.10
CA ILE A 110 -4.56 -6.24 -4.31
C ILE A 110 -3.33 -6.45 -5.18
N LEU A 111 -2.48 -5.43 -5.35
CA LEU A 111 -1.28 -5.47 -6.17
C LEU A 111 -0.22 -6.43 -5.60
N ASP A 112 -0.02 -6.41 -4.29
CA ASP A 112 0.98 -7.24 -3.61
C ASP A 112 0.46 -8.66 -3.30
N ARG A 113 -0.81 -8.96 -3.62
CA ARG A 113 -1.39 -10.27 -3.35
C ARG A 113 -0.74 -11.37 -4.19
N CYS A 114 -0.03 -12.28 -3.54
CA CYS A 114 0.41 -13.52 -4.18
C CYS A 114 -0.77 -14.48 -4.44
N THR A 115 -0.82 -15.08 -5.63
CA THR A 115 -1.84 -16.10 -5.99
C THR A 115 -1.21 -17.49 -6.02
N THR A 116 -1.84 -18.48 -5.39
CA THR A 116 -1.36 -19.88 -5.39
C THR A 116 -1.27 -20.49 -6.79
N ILE A 117 -2.11 -20.03 -7.72
CA ILE A 117 -2.08 -20.42 -9.13
C ILE A 117 -1.62 -19.20 -9.93
N GLU A 118 -0.32 -19.14 -10.23
CA GLU A 118 0.27 -18.03 -10.97
C GLU A 118 -0.04 -18.13 -12.47
N PRO A 119 -0.70 -17.12 -13.08
CA PRO A 119 -1.05 -17.17 -14.50
C PRO A 119 0.14 -16.96 -15.44
N LYS A 120 1.23 -16.36 -14.96
CA LYS A 120 2.38 -15.93 -15.77
C LYS A 120 3.70 -16.61 -15.39
N ASP A 121 3.66 -17.75 -14.69
CA ASP A 121 4.87 -18.51 -14.35
C ASP A 121 5.68 -18.80 -15.64
N PRO A 122 6.93 -18.29 -15.77
CA PRO A 122 7.76 -18.54 -16.95
C PRO A 122 8.27 -19.98 -17.03
N LYS A 123 8.20 -20.76 -15.94
CA LYS A 123 8.64 -22.17 -15.85
C LYS A 123 7.47 -23.15 -16.00
N TRP A 124 6.53 -22.85 -16.88
CA TRP A 124 5.39 -23.71 -17.16
C TRP A 124 5.72 -24.81 -18.18
N TYR A 125 5.01 -25.93 -18.09
CA TYR A 125 5.28 -27.12 -18.91
C TYR A 125 4.36 -27.17 -20.14
N ILE A 126 4.95 -27.33 -21.33
CA ILE A 126 4.24 -27.54 -22.60
C ILE A 126 4.34 -29.03 -22.98
N PRO A 127 3.25 -29.81 -22.94
CA PRO A 127 3.23 -31.15 -23.51
C PRO A 127 3.21 -31.07 -25.04
N GLU A 128 4.06 -31.85 -25.71
CA GLU A 128 4.11 -31.88 -27.18
C GLU A 128 2.84 -32.45 -27.83
N LYS A 129 2.15 -33.36 -27.14
CA LYS A 129 0.92 -34.00 -27.65
C LYS A 129 -0.02 -34.42 -26.53
N ILE A 130 -1.23 -33.86 -26.52
CA ILE A 130 -2.28 -34.21 -25.55
C ILE A 130 -3.29 -35.17 -26.21
N LYS A 131 -3.50 -36.34 -25.61
CA LYS A 131 -4.47 -37.34 -26.10
C LYS A 131 -5.92 -37.10 -25.65
N GLY A 132 -6.15 -36.16 -24.73
CA GLY A 132 -7.49 -35.81 -24.22
C GLY A 132 -8.06 -36.80 -23.20
N GLN A 133 -7.23 -37.67 -22.62
CA GLN A 133 -7.63 -38.58 -21.56
C GLN A 133 -7.67 -37.83 -20.22
N ILE A 134 -8.81 -37.88 -19.53
CA ILE A 134 -9.02 -37.20 -18.25
C ILE A 134 -9.53 -38.23 -17.25
N SER A 135 -8.83 -38.36 -16.14
CA SER A 135 -9.22 -39.19 -14.99
C SER A 135 -9.21 -38.33 -13.72
N PHE A 136 -10.12 -38.65 -12.81
CA PHE A 136 -10.21 -38.05 -11.48
C PHE A 136 -9.91 -39.13 -10.46
N LEU A 137 -8.93 -38.90 -9.59
CA LEU A 137 -8.52 -39.82 -8.53
C LEU A 137 -8.70 -39.12 -7.19
N ASP A 138 -9.59 -39.68 -6.36
CA ASP A 138 -9.79 -39.31 -4.95
C ASP A 138 -9.92 -37.79 -4.73
N VAL A 139 -10.83 -37.16 -5.49
CA VAL A 139 -10.97 -35.71 -5.45
C VAL A 139 -11.93 -35.29 -4.35
N ASP A 140 -11.36 -34.59 -3.37
CA ASP A 140 -12.09 -33.85 -2.34
C ASP A 140 -12.10 -32.36 -2.67
N PHE A 141 -13.28 -31.73 -2.70
CA PHE A 141 -13.42 -30.33 -3.08
C PHE A 141 -14.50 -29.60 -2.28
N SER A 142 -14.12 -28.41 -1.80
CA SER A 142 -15.01 -27.43 -1.18
C SER A 142 -14.67 -26.03 -1.68
N TYR A 143 -15.66 -25.17 -1.92
CA TYR A 143 -15.40 -23.78 -2.28
C TYR A 143 -14.81 -23.02 -1.07
N PRO A 144 -13.76 -22.18 -1.25
CA PRO A 144 -13.15 -21.45 -0.13
C PRO A 144 -14.10 -20.55 0.65
N THR A 145 -15.12 -19.98 -0.01
CA THR A 145 -16.17 -19.17 0.63
C THR A 145 -17.08 -19.99 1.55
N ARG A 146 -17.15 -21.32 1.37
CA ARG A 146 -17.95 -22.26 2.18
C ARG A 146 -17.14 -23.53 2.47
N PRO A 147 -16.08 -23.43 3.31
CA PRO A 147 -15.14 -24.52 3.49
C PRO A 147 -15.76 -25.74 4.19
N ASN A 148 -16.80 -25.53 5.00
CA ASN A 148 -17.48 -26.59 5.74
C ASN A 148 -18.49 -27.37 4.87
N MET A 149 -18.71 -26.96 3.62
CA MET A 149 -19.67 -27.58 2.72
C MET A 149 -18.91 -28.30 1.60
N VAL A 150 -18.68 -29.59 1.82
CA VAL A 150 -17.99 -30.46 0.86
C VAL A 150 -18.91 -30.73 -0.33
N ILE A 151 -18.42 -30.42 -1.53
CA ILE A 151 -19.15 -30.62 -2.79
C ILE A 151 -18.79 -31.97 -3.42
N PHE A 152 -17.50 -32.31 -3.43
CA PHE A 152 -17.02 -33.63 -3.83
C PHE A 152 -16.27 -34.27 -2.68
N LYS A 153 -16.57 -35.55 -2.43
CA LYS A 153 -15.86 -36.38 -1.45
C LYS A 153 -15.55 -37.74 -2.07
N ASN A 154 -14.29 -38.15 -2.06
CA ASN A 154 -13.77 -39.38 -2.67
C ASN A 154 -14.24 -39.54 -4.13
N PHE A 155 -14.27 -38.45 -4.91
CA PHE A 155 -14.79 -38.52 -6.27
C PHE A 155 -13.78 -39.24 -7.19
N TYR A 156 -14.19 -40.40 -7.69
CA TYR A 156 -13.42 -41.20 -8.64
C TYR A 156 -14.13 -41.21 -10.00
N ARG A 157 -13.37 -41.00 -11.07
CA ARG A 157 -13.84 -41.26 -12.43
C ARG A 157 -12.65 -41.62 -13.30
N ASP A 158 -12.52 -42.91 -13.59
CA ASP A 158 -11.53 -43.43 -14.52
C ASP A 158 -12.13 -43.49 -15.94
N ARG A 159 -11.43 -42.92 -16.91
CA ARG A 159 -11.78 -43.01 -18.34
C ARG A 159 -10.61 -43.44 -19.22
N GLY A 160 -9.70 -44.26 -18.68
CA GLY A 160 -8.66 -44.93 -19.46
C GLY A 160 -7.36 -45.13 -18.68
N ARG A 161 -6.70 -46.27 -18.97
CA ARG A 161 -5.44 -46.72 -18.36
C ARG A 161 -4.41 -45.60 -18.20
N GLU A 162 -3.84 -45.57 -17.00
CA GLU A 162 -2.79 -44.69 -16.50
C GLU A 162 -1.70 -44.37 -17.56
N VAL A 163 -1.57 -43.09 -17.89
CA VAL A 163 -0.46 -42.56 -18.67
C VAL A 163 -0.01 -41.28 -17.97
N ASN A 164 1.27 -41.25 -17.54
CA ASN A 164 2.02 -40.08 -17.07
C ASN A 164 1.15 -38.88 -16.64
N GLY A 165 0.62 -38.93 -15.43
CA GLY A 165 -0.20 -37.85 -14.87
C GLY A 165 0.63 -36.58 -14.65
N TYR A 166 0.14 -35.45 -15.13
CA TYR A 166 0.72 -34.14 -14.84
C TYR A 166 -0.05 -33.51 -13.66
N SER A 167 0.67 -33.11 -12.61
CA SER A 167 0.11 -32.51 -11.39
C SER A 167 0.87 -31.24 -10.99
N GLY A 168 0.18 -30.26 -10.39
CA GLY A 168 0.78 -29.02 -9.87
C GLY A 168 0.39 -27.72 -10.58
N SER A 169 0.87 -26.57 -10.10
CA SER A 169 0.50 -25.25 -10.65
C SER A 169 1.03 -24.99 -12.08
N LYS A 170 2.13 -25.65 -12.43
CA LYS A 170 2.92 -25.38 -13.65
C LYS A 170 2.27 -25.81 -14.97
N TRP A 171 1.25 -26.68 -14.95
CA TRP A 171 0.59 -27.16 -16.16
C TRP A 171 -0.74 -26.44 -16.45
N PHE A 172 -1.30 -25.68 -15.50
CA PHE A 172 -2.63 -25.05 -15.65
C PHE A 172 -2.74 -24.10 -16.85
N ARG A 173 -1.67 -23.35 -17.15
CA ARG A 173 -1.66 -22.46 -18.32
C ARG A 173 -1.80 -23.26 -19.61
N SER A 174 -1.04 -24.35 -19.73
CA SER A 174 -1.11 -25.26 -20.87
C SER A 174 -2.47 -25.93 -21.02
N PHE A 175 -3.08 -26.34 -19.89
CA PHE A 175 -4.41 -26.93 -19.87
C PHE A 175 -5.48 -26.00 -20.42
N ARG A 176 -5.49 -24.73 -20.00
CA ARG A 176 -6.47 -23.74 -20.46
C ARG A 176 -6.38 -23.46 -21.96
N ARG A 177 -5.23 -23.70 -22.60
CA ARG A 177 -5.10 -23.60 -24.07
C ARG A 177 -5.74 -24.76 -24.82
N HIS A 178 -5.74 -25.95 -24.20
CA HIS A 178 -6.20 -27.19 -24.86
C HIS A 178 -7.64 -27.58 -24.47
N VAL A 179 -8.24 -26.87 -23.52
CA VAL A 179 -9.62 -27.08 -23.08
C VAL A 179 -10.42 -25.81 -23.30
N ALA A 180 -11.42 -25.90 -24.16
CA ALA A 180 -12.42 -24.85 -24.34
C ALA A 180 -13.56 -25.03 -23.33
N LEU A 181 -13.97 -23.94 -22.70
CA LEU A 181 -15.13 -23.89 -21.81
C LEU A 181 -16.26 -23.12 -22.50
N VAL A 182 -17.47 -23.68 -22.50
CA VAL A 182 -18.68 -22.99 -22.91
C VAL A 182 -19.56 -22.82 -21.67
N GLY A 183 -19.72 -21.57 -21.23
CA GLY A 183 -20.59 -21.23 -20.11
C GLY A 183 -22.07 -21.36 -20.49
N GLN A 184 -22.92 -21.65 -19.51
CA GLN A 184 -24.38 -21.69 -19.70
C GLN A 184 -24.94 -20.33 -20.14
N GLU A 185 -24.40 -19.25 -19.57
CA GLU A 185 -24.64 -17.88 -19.99
C GLU A 185 -23.34 -17.34 -20.61
N PRO A 186 -23.29 -17.13 -21.94
CA PRO A 186 -22.08 -16.69 -22.59
C PRO A 186 -21.79 -15.22 -22.27
N ALA A 187 -20.57 -14.94 -21.82
CA ALA A 187 -20.09 -13.57 -21.61
C ALA A 187 -19.42 -13.05 -22.89
N LEU A 188 -19.88 -11.89 -23.39
CA LEU A 188 -19.28 -11.16 -24.50
C LEU A 188 -18.75 -9.81 -24.01
N PHE A 189 -17.60 -9.40 -24.52
CA PHE A 189 -17.00 -8.10 -24.25
C PHE A 189 -17.60 -7.02 -25.17
N ALA A 190 -17.61 -5.78 -24.67
CA ALA A 190 -17.99 -4.62 -25.46
C ALA A 190 -17.02 -4.45 -26.64
N GLY A 191 -17.53 -4.65 -27.86
CA GLY A 191 -16.73 -4.66 -29.09
C GLY A 191 -17.46 -5.35 -30.23
N THR A 192 -16.73 -5.65 -31.30
CA THR A 192 -17.29 -6.37 -32.46
C THR A 192 -17.34 -7.89 -32.23
N ILE A 193 -18.14 -8.60 -33.03
CA ILE A 193 -18.17 -10.07 -33.04
C ILE A 193 -16.78 -10.62 -33.36
N ARG A 194 -16.07 -10.00 -34.31
CA ARG A 194 -14.70 -10.38 -34.70
C ARG A 194 -13.74 -10.30 -33.52
N GLU A 195 -13.79 -9.22 -32.74
CA GLU A 195 -12.93 -9.05 -31.56
C GLU A 195 -13.23 -10.08 -30.48
N ASN A 196 -14.51 -10.38 -30.25
CA ASN A 196 -14.92 -11.41 -29.30
C ASN A 196 -14.41 -12.80 -29.69
N ILE A 197 -14.43 -13.14 -30.98
CA ILE A 197 -13.84 -14.39 -31.50
C ILE A 197 -12.30 -14.36 -31.37
N MET A 198 -11.68 -13.21 -31.64
CA MET A 198 -10.22 -13.03 -31.58
C MET A 198 -9.64 -13.21 -30.16
N TYR A 199 -10.42 -13.01 -29.11
CA TYR A 199 -9.98 -13.29 -27.73
C TYR A 199 -9.73 -14.78 -27.46
N GLY A 200 -10.28 -15.68 -28.28
CA GLY A 200 -10.05 -17.13 -28.17
C GLY A 200 -8.75 -17.61 -28.80
N VAL A 201 -8.05 -16.75 -29.57
CA VAL A 201 -6.80 -17.09 -30.27
C VAL A 201 -5.63 -16.43 -29.57
N GLU A 202 -4.57 -17.21 -29.33
CA GLU A 202 -3.35 -16.65 -28.74
C GLU A 202 -2.64 -15.68 -29.68
N GLU A 203 -1.99 -14.67 -29.09
CA GLU A 203 -1.29 -13.63 -29.83
C GLU A 203 -0.13 -14.15 -30.67
N SER A 204 0.44 -15.31 -30.34
CA SER A 204 1.45 -15.99 -31.16
C SER A 204 0.90 -16.59 -32.46
N ASP A 205 -0.42 -16.83 -32.53
CA ASP A 205 -1.11 -17.46 -33.66
C ASP A 205 -2.00 -16.45 -34.43
N LYS A 206 -1.91 -15.16 -34.10
CA LYS A 206 -2.58 -14.04 -34.81
C LYS A 206 -1.77 -13.57 -36.01
#